data_AF-A0AAW5KIZ6-F1
#
_entry.id   AF-A0AAW5KIZ6-F1
#
_cell.length_a   1.000
_cell.length_b   1.000
_cell.length_c   1.000
_cell.angle_alpha   90.00
_cell.angle_beta   90.00
_cell.angle_gamma   90.00
#
_symmetry.space_group_name_H-M   'P 1'
#
loop_
_entity.id
_entity.type
_entity.pdbx_description
1 polymer ?
#
loop_
_entity_poly.entity_id
_entity_poly.type
_entity_poly.pdbx_seq_one_letter_code
_entity_poly.pdbx_strand_id
1 'polypeptide(L)' 'MKVALFVETYLPYIIGVVTHVHSLKTGLEMLGHQVLVVTADPEVKRHTLKDGVLYCPCKKLKRING' A
#
# COMPACT_ATOMS: atom_id res chain seq x y z
N MET A 1 -2.60 11.20 15.32
CA MET A 1 -3.87 10.69 14.71
C MET A 1 -3.59 9.37 14.00
N LYS A 2 -4.61 8.56 13.68
CA LYS A 2 -4.47 7.32 12.90
C LYS A 2 -4.90 7.56 11.45
N VAL A 3 -4.03 7.26 10.49
CA VAL A 3 -4.25 7.48 9.05
C VAL A 3 -4.04 6.15 8.30
N ALA A 4 -4.94 5.82 7.39
CA ALA A 4 -4.80 4.66 6.50
C ALA A 4 -4.68 5.15 5.05
N LEU A 5 -3.60 4.76 4.37
CA LEU A 5 -3.34 5.08 2.96
C LEU A 5 -3.66 3.85 2.11
N PHE A 6 -4.70 3.93 1.26
CA PHE A 6 -5.08 2.85 0.36
C PHE A 6 -4.46 3.06 -1.02
N VAL A 7 -3.61 2.12 -1.44
CA VAL A 7 -2.84 2.22 -2.69
C VAL A 7 -2.77 0.88 -3.40
N GLU A 8 -2.83 0.89 -4.73
CA GLU A 8 -2.81 -0.34 -5.52
C GLU A 8 -1.48 -1.09 -5.39
N THR A 9 -0.36 -0.36 -5.44
CA THR A 9 1.00 -0.91 -5.32
C THR A 9 1.81 -0.11 -4.29
N TYR A 10 2.72 -0.81 -3.61
CA TYR A 10 3.68 -0.21 -2.67
C TYR A 10 5.06 -0.87 -2.83
N LEU A 11 5.91 -0.83 -1.80
CA LEU A 11 7.19 -1.53 -1.83
C LEU A 11 6.99 -3.05 -2.04
N PRO A 12 7.85 -3.72 -2.84
CA PRO A 12 9.14 -3.25 -3.37
C PRO A 12 9.09 -2.59 -4.77
N TYR A 13 7.92 -2.23 -5.31
CA TYR A 13 7.83 -1.64 -6.64
C TYR A 13 8.48 -0.24 -6.69
N ILE A 14 9.36 0.00 -7.67
CA ILE A 14 10.10 1.26 -7.84
C ILE A 14 9.43 2.08 -8.95
N ILE A 15 8.29 2.70 -8.64
CA ILE A 15 7.54 3.59 -9.52
C ILE A 15 7.22 4.90 -8.81
N GLY A 16 7.02 6.00 -9.56
CA GLY A 16 6.82 7.33 -8.98
C GLY A 16 5.66 7.43 -7.99
N VAL A 17 4.58 6.65 -8.21
CA VAL A 17 3.45 6.56 -7.28
C VAL A 17 3.89 6.05 -5.92
N VAL A 18 4.71 4.99 -5.88
CA VAL A 18 5.23 4.42 -4.63
C VAL A 18 6.10 5.43 -3.89
N THR A 19 6.95 6.17 -4.61
CA THR A 19 7.78 7.23 -4.01
C THR A 19 6.93 8.31 -3.33
N HIS A 20 5.87 8.80 -3.99
CA HIS A 20 5.00 9.83 -3.40
C HIS A 20 4.28 9.32 -2.14
N VAL A 21 3.77 8.09 -2.19
CA VAL A 21 3.08 7.47 -1.05
C VAL A 21 4.05 7.25 0.12
N HIS A 22 5.27 6.81 -0.18
CA HIS A 22 6.31 6.61 0.84
C HIS A 22 6.72 7.94 1.50
N SER A 23 6.98 8.98 0.70
CA SER A 23 7.28 10.32 1.23
C SER A 23 6.15 10.89 2.09
N LEU A 24 4.89 10.70 1.67
CA LEU A 24 3.73 11.12 2.45
C LEU A 24 3.61 10.37 3.78
N LYS A 25 3.75 9.04 3.75
CA LYS A 25 3.77 8.21 4.97
C LYS A 25 4.83 8.72 5.94
N THR A 26 6.07 8.86 5.48
CA THR A 26 7.20 9.29 6.31
C THR A 26 6.98 10.70 6.86
N GLY A 27 6.52 11.65 6.04
CA GLY A 27 6.22 13.01 6.50
C GLY A 27 5.13 13.05 7.58
N LEU A 28 4.07 12.25 7.43
CA LEU A 28 3.02 12.12 8.44
C LEU A 28 3.53 11.47 9.73
N GLU A 29 4.37 10.44 9.62
CA GLU A 29 4.99 9.79 10.79
C GLU A 29 5.92 10.75 11.54
N MET A 30 6.70 11.57 10.82
CA MET A 30 7.55 12.62 11.41
C MET A 30 6.76 13.69 12.18
N LEU A 31 5.52 13.96 11.77
CA LEU A 31 4.61 14.86 12.48
C LEU A 31 3.88 14.18 13.66
N GLY A 32 4.19 12.92 13.98
CA GLY A 32 3.63 12.17 15.10
C GLY A 32 2.31 11.44 14.78
N HIS A 33 1.96 11.29 13.51
CA HIS A 33 0.81 10.47 13.10
C HIS A 33 1.19 8.99 13.02
N GLN A 34 0.23 8.10 13.30
CA GLN A 34 0.36 6.66 13.06
C GLN A 34 -0.24 6.37 11.68
N VAL A 35 0.58 5.86 10.76
CA VAL A 35 0.18 5.64 9.37
C VAL A 35 0.27 4.17 9.02
N LEU A 36 -0.82 3.62 8.48
CA LEU A 36 -0.88 2.27 7.92
C LEU A 36 -1.03 2.37 6.40
N VAL A 37 -0.15 1.71 5.67
CA VAL A 37 -0.33 1.52 4.22
C VAL A 37 -1.14 0.25 4.01
N VAL A 38 -2.23 0.34 3.25
CA VAL A 38 -3.07 -0.79 2.84
C VAL A 38 -2.90 -0.97 1.34
N THR A 39 -2.47 -2.15 0.93
CA THR A 39 -2.19 -2.45 -0.49
C THR A 39 -2.72 -3.80 -0.92
N ALA A 40 -2.75 -4.04 -2.22
CA ALA A 40 -3.31 -5.23 -2.82
C ALA A 40 -2.21 -6.25 -3.15
N ASP A 41 -2.40 -7.51 -2.76
CA ASP A 41 -1.51 -8.61 -3.13
C ASP A 41 -2.34 -9.82 -3.59
N PRO A 42 -2.21 -10.25 -4.86
CA PRO A 42 -2.96 -11.38 -5.40
C PRO A 42 -2.47 -12.74 -4.88
N GLU A 43 -1.29 -12.81 -4.28
CA GLU A 43 -0.72 -14.05 -3.72
C GLU A 43 -1.25 -14.30 -2.28
N VAL A 44 -1.78 -13.27 -1.63
CA VAL A 44 -2.31 -13.32 -0.27
C VAL A 44 -3.77 -13.77 -0.28
N LYS A 45 -4.10 -14.82 0.51
CA LYS A 45 -5.48 -15.35 0.61
C LYS A 45 -6.35 -14.64 1.66
N ARG A 46 -5.73 -14.03 2.68
CA ARG A 46 -6.38 -13.28 3.76
C ARG A 46 -5.48 -12.14 4.19
N HIS A 47 -6.05 -11.01 4.62
CA HIS A 47 -5.26 -9.83 4.95
C HIS A 47 -4.09 -10.17 5.88
N THR A 48 -2.89 -9.70 5.56
CA THR A 48 -1.65 -9.99 6.29
C THR A 48 -0.90 -8.69 6.55
N LEU A 49 -0.49 -8.46 7.80
CA LEU A 49 0.35 -7.33 8.17
C LEU A 49 1.82 -7.77 8.08
N LYS A 50 2.60 -7.10 7.24
CA LYS A 50 4.03 -7.36 7.07
C LYS A 50 4.77 -6.02 6.95
N ASP A 51 5.82 -5.83 7.75
CA ASP A 51 6.66 -4.62 7.75
C ASP A 51 5.86 -3.30 7.87
N GLY A 52 4.77 -3.32 8.64
CA GLY A 52 3.89 -2.15 8.82
C GLY A 52 3.01 -1.82 7.61
N VAL A 53 2.84 -2.76 6.68
CA VAL A 53 1.97 -2.67 5.51
C VAL A 53 0.92 -3.79 5.57
N LEU A 54 -0.34 -3.42 5.38
CA LEU A 54 -1.46 -4.36 5.34
C LEU A 54 -1.69 -4.80 3.89
N TYR A 55 -1.38 -6.05 3.59
CA TYR A 55 -1.60 -6.66 2.29
C TYR A 55 -2.98 -7.33 2.26
N CYS A 56 -3.83 -6.94 1.33
CA CYS A 56 -5.19 -7.43 1.16
C CYS A 56 -5.30 -8.33 -0.08
N PRO A 57 -6.09 -9.42 -0.01
CA PRO A 57 -6.33 -10.27 -1.17
C PRO A 57 -6.98 -9.47 -2.31
N CYS A 58 -6.52 -9.69 -3.54
CA CYS A 58 -7.11 -9.07 -4.72
C CYS A 58 -7.20 -10.05 -5.90
N LYS A 59 -7.99 -9.68 -6.92
CA LYS A 59 -8.01 -10.39 -8.21
C LYS A 59 -7.32 -9.54 -9.25
N LYS A 60 -6.32 -10.11 -9.93
CA LYS A 60 -5.71 -9.47 -11.11
C LYS A 60 -6.78 -9.27 -12.17
N LEU A 61 -6.90 -8.04 -12.68
CA LEU A 61 -7.77 -7.76 -13.81
C LEU A 61 -7.20 -8.47 -15.04
N LYS A 62 -7.98 -9.38 -15.65
CA LYS A 62 -7.62 -9.94 -16.95
C LYS A 62 -7.76 -8.84 -18.00
N ARG A 63 -6.84 -8.79 -18.96
CA ARG A 63 -6.79 -7.79 -20.05
C ARG A 63 -8.20 -7.37 -20.47
N ILE A 64 -8.48 -6.08 -20.42
CA ILE A 64 -9.62 -5.50 -21.11
C ILE A 64 -9.22 -5.53 -22.59
N ASN A 65 -9.74 -6.51 -23.34
CA ASN A 65 -9.55 -6.51 -24.78
C ASN A 65 -10.28 -5.27 -25.32
N GLY A 66 -9.53 -4.37 -25.96
CA GLY A 66 -10.09 -3.27 -26.75
C GLY A 66 -10.68 -3.76 -28.05
#